data_AF-A0A5S3VXZ0-F1
#
_entry.id   AF-A0A5S3VXZ0-F1
#
_cell.length_a   1.000
_cell.length_b   1.000
_cell.length_c   1.000
_cell.angle_alpha   90.00
_cell.angle_beta   90.00
_cell.angle_gamma   90.00
#
_symmetry.space_group_name_H-M   'P 1'
#
loop_
_entity.id
_entity.type
_entity.pdbx_description
1 polymer ?
#
loop_
_entity_poly.entity_id
_entity_poly.type
_entity_poly.pdbx_seq_one_letter_code
_entity_poly.pdbx_strand_id
1 'polypeptide(L)'
;IIIRWHKLFKGTILSHKFLQGERLDSAQQTFLNKDIEQFRERLASISWFMRVLNESIARKANKEDNCTGRFWEGRFKSQALLDEAALAACMAYVDL
;
A
#
# COMPACT_ATOMS: atom_id res chain seq x y z
N ILE A 1 14.72 1.75 -1.96
CA ILE A 1 13.34 2.23 -2.13
C ILE A 1 12.78 1.93 -3.52
N ILE A 2 13.38 2.45 -4.61
CA ILE A 2 12.87 2.25 -5.98
C ILE A 2 12.62 0.77 -6.33
N ILE A 3 13.61 -0.11 -6.13
CA ILE A 3 13.45 -1.56 -6.40
C ILE A 3 12.25 -2.15 -5.64
N ARG A 4 12.05 -1.76 -4.37
CA ARG A 4 10.93 -2.24 -3.55
C ARG A 4 9.60 -1.71 -4.06
N TRP A 5 9.55 -0.45 -4.49
CA TRP A 5 8.36 0.14 -5.10
C TRP A 5 7.96 -0.60 -6.38
N HIS A 6 8.93 -0.89 -7.26
CA HIS A 6 8.71 -1.59 -8.53
C HIS A 6 8.23 -3.04 -8.38
N LYS A 7 8.48 -3.69 -7.24
CA LYS A 7 7.91 -5.01 -6.93
C LYS A 7 6.40 -4.97 -6.66
N LEU A 8 5.84 -3.82 -6.31
CA LEU A 8 4.44 -3.66 -5.89
C LEU A 8 3.64 -2.77 -6.86
N PHE A 9 4.30 -1.80 -7.50
CA PHE A 9 3.68 -0.80 -8.36
C PHE A 9 4.54 -0.58 -9.61
N LYS A 10 3.95 -0.01 -10.66
CA LYS A 10 4.63 0.19 -11.96
C LYS A 10 5.83 1.15 -11.90
N GLY A 11 5.86 2.09 -10.97
CA GLY A 11 6.89 3.15 -10.92
C GLY A 11 6.62 4.32 -11.89
N THR A 12 7.55 5.28 -11.92
CA THR A 12 7.54 6.46 -12.80
C THR A 12 8.61 6.33 -13.89
N ILE A 13 8.49 7.11 -14.97
CA ILE A 13 9.46 7.12 -16.09
C ILE A 13 10.89 7.34 -15.57
N LEU A 14 11.08 8.32 -14.68
CA LEU A 14 12.38 8.64 -14.10
C LEU A 14 12.94 7.48 -13.26
N SER A 15 12.07 6.79 -12.53
CA SER A 15 12.49 5.63 -11.74
C SER A 15 12.89 4.44 -12.61
N HIS A 16 12.30 4.25 -13.80
CA HIS A 16 12.74 3.25 -14.77
C HIS A 16 14.10 3.62 -15.39
N LYS A 17 14.25 4.86 -15.86
CA LYS A 17 15.52 5.38 -16.40
C LYS A 17 16.66 5.20 -15.41
N PHE A 18 16.40 5.55 -14.15
CA PHE A 18 17.37 5.36 -13.07
C PHE A 18 17.76 3.88 -12.87
N LEU A 19 16.79 2.95 -12.89
CA LEU A 19 17.08 1.52 -12.80
C LEU A 19 17.84 0.97 -14.02
N GLN A 20 17.69 1.60 -15.18
CA GLN A 20 18.41 1.27 -16.41
C GLN A 20 19.83 1.88 -16.47
N GLY A 21 20.21 2.67 -15.46
CA GLY A 21 21.52 3.33 -15.43
C GLY A 21 21.64 4.54 -16.36
N GLU A 22 20.52 5.06 -16.88
CA GLU A 22 20.53 6.27 -17.69
C GLU A 22 20.94 7.48 -16.84
N ARG A 23 21.71 8.40 -17.43
CA ARG A 23 22.06 9.67 -16.80
C ARG A 23 20.82 10.58 -16.76
N LEU A 24 20.50 11.05 -15.57
CA LEU A 24 19.46 12.05 -15.35
C LEU A 24 20.09 13.43 -15.24
N ASP A 25 19.46 14.44 -15.84
CA ASP A 25 19.82 15.84 -15.60
C ASP A 25 19.41 16.30 -14.18
N SER A 26 19.84 17.49 -13.78
CA SER A 26 19.60 18.01 -12.43
C SER A 26 18.12 18.18 -12.09
N ALA A 27 17.29 18.55 -13.07
CA ALA A 27 15.85 18.69 -12.89
C ALA A 27 15.19 17.32 -12.73
N GLN A 28 15.52 16.37 -13.62
CA GLN A 28 15.08 14.98 -13.55
C GLN A 28 15.47 14.32 -12.23
N GLN A 29 16.71 14.51 -11.78
CA GLN A 29 17.15 13.98 -10.49
C GLN A 29 16.34 14.57 -9.32
N THR A 30 16.01 15.86 -9.39
CA THR A 30 15.18 16.52 -8.38
C THR A 30 13.77 15.91 -8.32
N PHE A 31 13.15 15.68 -9.48
CA PHE A 31 11.83 15.02 -9.53
C PHE A 31 11.89 13.56 -9.06
N LEU A 32 12.91 12.82 -9.45
CA LEU A 32 13.11 11.45 -8.98
C LEU A 32 13.27 11.41 -7.45
N ASN A 33 14.00 12.35 -6.85
CA ASN A 33 14.16 12.41 -5.40
C ASN A 33 12.81 12.66 -4.69
N LYS A 34 11.94 13.51 -5.26
CA LYS A 34 10.57 13.70 -4.75
C LYS A 34 9.73 12.42 -4.85
N ASP A 35 9.82 11.72 -5.97
CA ASP A 35 9.16 10.42 -6.14
C ASP A 35 9.65 9.41 -5.09
N ILE A 36 10.96 9.32 -4.87
CA ILE A 36 11.57 8.42 -3.88
C ILE A 36 11.05 8.70 -2.48
N GLU A 37 10.92 9.98 -2.09
CA GLU A 37 10.41 10.34 -0.76
C GLU A 37 8.97 9.88 -0.61
N GLN A 38 8.12 10.17 -1.60
CA GLN A 38 6.73 9.71 -1.60
C GLN A 38 6.64 8.17 -1.59
N PHE A 39 7.50 7.48 -2.33
CA PHE A 39 7.55 6.01 -2.30
C PHE A 39 7.92 5.48 -0.92
N ARG A 40 8.88 6.12 -0.24
CA ARG A 40 9.28 5.75 1.13
C ARG A 40 8.12 5.93 2.10
N GLU A 41 7.48 7.10 2.11
CA GLU A 41 6.32 7.40 2.96
C GLU A 41 5.20 6.36 2.76
N ARG A 42 4.86 6.08 1.50
CA ARG A 42 3.81 5.12 1.15
C ARG A 42 4.16 3.68 1.51
N LEU A 43 5.42 3.27 1.33
CA LEU A 43 5.86 1.92 1.69
C LEU A 43 5.88 1.69 3.20
N ALA A 44 6.01 2.74 4.00
CA ALA A 44 5.97 2.68 5.46
C ALA A 44 4.57 2.94 6.07
N SER A 45 3.58 3.31 5.24
CA SER A 45 2.25 3.69 5.71
C SER A 45 1.31 2.47 5.80
N ILE A 46 0.85 2.15 7.01
CA ILE A 46 -0.18 1.13 7.22
C ILE A 46 -1.48 1.45 6.46
N SER A 47 -1.85 2.73 6.39
CA SER A 47 -3.02 3.17 5.62
C SER A 47 -2.87 2.90 4.13
N TRP A 48 -1.67 3.10 3.59
CA TRP A 48 -1.40 2.80 2.19
C TRP A 48 -1.38 1.30 1.91
N PHE A 49 -0.79 0.52 2.83
CA PHE A 49 -0.86 -0.94 2.78
C PHE A 49 -2.32 -1.44 2.76
N MET A 50 -3.13 -1.01 3.72
CA MET A 50 -4.54 -1.39 3.82
C MET A 50 -5.34 -0.97 2.60
N ARG A 51 -5.08 0.22 2.04
CA ARG A 51 -5.73 0.66 0.80
C ARG A 51 -5.49 -0.32 -0.35
N VAL A 52 -4.23 -0.70 -0.58
CA VAL A 52 -3.85 -1.58 -1.70
C VAL A 52 -4.37 -2.99 -1.48
N LEU A 53 -4.26 -3.51 -0.25
CA LEU A 53 -4.79 -4.83 0.10
C LEU A 53 -6.31 -4.89 -0.11
N ASN A 54 -7.05 -3.95 0.50
CA ASN A 54 -8.51 -3.94 0.47
C ASN A 54 -9.06 -3.77 -0.94
N GLU A 55 -8.48 -2.87 -1.75
CA GLU A 55 -8.91 -2.69 -3.14
C GLU A 55 -8.72 -3.98 -3.95
N SER A 56 -7.58 -4.66 -3.78
CA SER A 56 -7.28 -5.88 -4.54
C SER A 56 -8.26 -7.01 -4.21
N ILE A 57 -8.64 -7.16 -2.95
CA ILE A 57 -9.60 -8.18 -2.50
C ILE A 57 -11.00 -7.81 -2.98
N ALA A 58 -11.42 -6.55 -2.76
CA ALA A 58 -12.75 -6.07 -3.17
C ALA A 58 -13.00 -6.26 -4.67
N ARG A 59 -12.01 -5.95 -5.52
CA ARG A 59 -12.11 -6.15 -6.96
C ARG A 59 -12.24 -7.62 -7.35
N LYS A 60 -11.52 -8.52 -6.66
CA LYS A 60 -11.58 -9.96 -6.92
C LYS A 60 -12.93 -10.53 -6.50
N ALA A 61 -13.37 -10.24 -5.28
CA ALA A 61 -14.65 -10.72 -4.77
C ALA A 61 -15.83 -10.20 -5.61
N ASN A 62 -15.88 -8.90 -5.90
CA ASN A 62 -16.94 -8.34 -6.74
C ASN A 62 -16.97 -8.98 -8.15
N LYS A 63 -15.79 -9.30 -8.71
CA LYS A 63 -15.70 -9.97 -10.01
C LYS A 63 -16.21 -11.41 -9.92
N GLU A 64 -15.86 -12.13 -8.85
CA GLU A 64 -16.31 -13.51 -8.60
C GLU A 64 -17.83 -13.58 -8.47
N ASP A 65 -18.43 -12.62 -7.74
CA ASP A 65 -19.88 -12.53 -7.52
C ASP A 65 -20.63 -11.84 -8.68
N ASN A 66 -19.93 -11.45 -9.75
CA ASN A 66 -20.46 -10.68 -10.87
C ASN A 66 -21.29 -9.45 -10.42
N CYS A 67 -20.81 -8.76 -9.39
CA CYS A 67 -21.49 -7.62 -8.79
C CYS A 67 -20.60 -6.37 -8.82
N THR A 68 -21.19 -5.24 -8.45
CA THR A 68 -20.45 -3.98 -8.29
C THR A 68 -20.84 -3.35 -6.96
N GLY A 69 -19.97 -2.51 -6.42
CA GLY A 69 -20.24 -1.78 -5.20
C GLY A 69 -19.15 -1.92 -4.16
N ARG A 70 -19.52 -1.60 -2.93
CA ARG A 70 -18.60 -1.49 -1.79
C ARG A 70 -18.49 -2.83 -1.08
N PHE A 71 -17.28 -3.40 -1.05
CA PHE A 71 -17.00 -4.65 -0.36
C PHE A 71 -16.65 -4.47 1.13
N TRP A 72 -15.89 -3.42 1.46
CA TRP A 72 -15.44 -3.12 2.83
C TRP A 72 -16.16 -1.89 3.41
N GLU A 73 -16.22 -1.78 4.73
CA GLU A 73 -16.72 -0.58 5.42
C GLU A 73 -15.96 0.72 5.11
N GLY A 74 -16.49 1.84 5.64
CA GLY A 74 -15.95 3.20 5.62
C GLY A 74 -14.44 3.31 5.73
N ARG A 75 -13.93 2.75 6.83
CA ARG A 75 -12.59 3.00 7.39
C ARG A 75 -12.08 1.70 7.99
N PHE A 76 -10.77 1.45 7.88
CA PHE A 76 -10.13 0.40 8.65
C PHE A 76 -9.84 0.91 10.07
N LYS A 77 -9.75 -0.01 11.02
CA LYS A 77 -9.27 0.26 12.39
C LYS A 77 -7.99 -0.54 12.61
N SER A 78 -7.00 0.08 13.25
CA SER A 78 -5.76 -0.57 13.63
C SER A 78 -5.47 -0.21 15.08
N GLN A 79 -5.64 -1.18 15.97
CA GLN A 79 -5.45 -1.02 17.41
C GLN A 79 -4.27 -1.87 17.85
N ALA A 80 -3.34 -1.28 18.60
CA ALA A 80 -2.28 -2.05 19.24
C ALA A 80 -2.88 -2.83 20.43
N LEU A 81 -2.60 -4.14 20.49
CA LEU A 81 -2.96 -4.99 21.61
C LEU A 81 -1.74 -5.07 22.52
N LEU A 82 -1.81 -4.41 23.67
CA LEU A 82 -0.65 -4.19 24.55
C LEU A 82 -0.68 -5.06 25.82
N ASP A 83 -1.78 -5.78 26.05
CA ASP A 83 -1.96 -6.67 27.19
C ASP A 83 -2.78 -7.92 26.81
N GLU A 84 -2.75 -8.92 27.68
CA GLU A 84 -3.43 -10.20 27.48
C GLU A 84 -4.96 -10.04 27.45
N ALA A 85 -5.51 -9.05 28.16
CA ALA A 85 -6.94 -8.79 28.17
C ALA A 85 -7.43 -8.24 26.81
N ALA A 86 -6.68 -7.32 26.20
CA ALA A 86 -6.93 -6.80 24.87
C ALA A 86 -6.78 -7.89 23.80
N LEU A 87 -5.81 -8.79 23.97
CA LEU A 87 -5.67 -9.96 23.10
C LEU A 87 -6.88 -10.90 23.21
N ALA A 88 -7.29 -11.26 24.43
CA ALA A 88 -8.45 -12.12 24.66
C ALA A 88 -9.76 -11.50 24.12
N ALA A 89 -9.96 -10.20 24.31
CA ALA A 89 -11.10 -9.46 23.76
C ALA A 89 -11.10 -9.47 22.22
N CYS A 90 -9.93 -9.30 21.59
CA CYS A 90 -9.80 -9.37 20.13
C CYS A 90 -10.16 -10.76 19.59
N MET A 91 -9.65 -11.82 20.22
CA MET A 91 -9.96 -13.20 19.83
C MET A 91 -11.46 -13.48 19.90
N ALA A 92 -12.11 -13.12 21.02
CA ALA A 92 -13.56 -13.27 21.17
C ALA A 92 -14.38 -12.48 20.13
N TYR A 93 -13.92 -11.30 19.72
CA TYR A 93 -14.59 -10.50 18.69
C TYR A 93 -14.51 -11.10 17.29
N VAL A 94 -13.40 -11.77 16.96
CA VAL A 94 -13.18 -12.38 15.64
C VAL A 94 -13.96 -13.68 15.47
N ASP A 95 -14.21 -14.40 16.56
CA ASP A 95 -14.95 -15.67 16.56
C ASP A 95 -16.48 -15.50 16.51
N LEU A 96 -17.00 -14.29 16.75
CA LEU A 96 -18.43 -13.93 16.70
C LEU A 96 -18.88 -13.54 15.28
#